data_AF-A0A4Q4X7P4-F1
#
_entry.id   AF-A0A4Q4X7P4-F1
#
_cell.length_a   1.000
_cell.length_b   1.000
_cell.length_c   1.000
_cell.angle_alpha   90.00
_cell.angle_beta   90.00
_cell.angle_gamma   90.00
#
_symmetry.space_group_name_H-M   'P 1'
#
loop_
_entity.id
_entity.type
_entity.pdbx_description
1 polymer ?
#
loop_
_entity_poly.entity_id
_entity_poly.type
_entity_poly.pdbx_seq_one_letter_code
_entity_poly.pdbx_strand_id
1 'polypeptide(L)'
;MAASTTTAITQQAAPSAEAILRLFPDIDTSSAGLEGHDEEQIRLMDEVCIVLDNDDNPIGTASKKLCHLMTNIDKGLLHRAFSVFLFDDQNRLLLQQRASEKITFPDMWTNTCCSHPLSIPSETGSNLPDSIEGAKRAAQRKLDHELGIKKEEVPIEKFRFLTRIHYKAPSDGKWGEHEIDYILFIKANVGLHPNRNEVRDTKYVSAEELKELFKDPQLKFTPWFKLICESMLFEWWENLDSGLEKYTNEQEIRRLGAAPMTATYSVLVAEDKTPNLQLRHPGLWLSGYHGPGSDAL
;
A
#
# COMPACT_ATOMS: atom_id res chain seq x y z
N MET A 1 28.32 -0.19 44.79
CA MET A 1 28.13 -1.09 43.63
C MET A 1 26.84 -0.67 42.93
N ALA A 2 26.94 -0.02 41.77
CA ALA A 2 25.78 0.40 40.99
C ALA A 2 25.44 -0.72 39.99
N ALA A 3 24.23 -1.26 40.06
CA ALA A 3 23.75 -2.25 39.11
C ALA A 3 23.42 -1.55 37.79
N SER A 4 24.08 -1.97 36.71
CA SER A 4 23.78 -1.55 35.35
C SER A 4 22.60 -2.39 34.84
N THR A 5 21.47 -1.74 34.61
CA THR A 5 20.30 -2.36 33.99
C THR A 5 20.50 -2.29 32.48
N THR A 6 20.85 -3.41 31.86
CA THR A 6 20.91 -3.53 30.39
C THR A 6 19.49 -3.71 29.87
N THR A 7 18.93 -2.68 29.24
CA THR A 7 17.65 -2.80 28.52
C THR A 7 17.90 -3.58 27.24
N ALA A 8 17.39 -4.82 27.16
CA ALA A 8 17.41 -5.59 25.94
C ALA A 8 16.44 -4.96 24.93
N ILE A 9 16.98 -4.33 23.89
CA ILE A 9 16.21 -3.91 22.73
C ILE A 9 15.85 -5.19 21.98
N THR A 10 14.58 -5.56 21.99
CA THR A 10 14.06 -6.64 21.14
C THR A 10 14.18 -6.16 19.71
N GLN A 11 15.20 -6.64 18.98
CA GLN A 11 15.31 -6.42 17.54
C GLN A 11 14.10 -7.08 16.87
N GLN A 12 13.20 -6.27 16.35
CA GLN A 12 12.10 -6.74 15.52
C GLN A 12 12.71 -7.47 14.32
N ALA A 13 12.35 -8.74 14.12
CA ALA A 13 12.90 -9.55 13.05
C ALA A 13 12.64 -8.86 11.70
N ALA A 14 13.62 -8.93 10.78
CA ALA A 14 13.48 -8.33 9.46
C ALA A 14 12.25 -8.90 8.73
N PRO A 15 11.50 -8.08 7.96
CA PRO A 15 10.38 -8.56 7.15
C PRO A 15 10.81 -9.73 6.26
N SER A 16 10.06 -10.85 6.32
CA SER A 16 10.37 -12.04 5.54
C SER A 16 9.09 -12.69 4.97
N ALA A 17 9.26 -13.51 3.93
CA ALA A 17 8.16 -14.30 3.37
C ALA A 17 7.62 -15.35 4.36
N GLU A 18 8.48 -15.88 5.24
CA GLU A 18 8.07 -16.82 6.29
C GLU A 18 7.14 -16.17 7.33
N ALA A 19 7.33 -14.87 7.60
CA ALA A 19 6.43 -14.11 8.47
C ALA A 19 5.01 -14.05 7.88
N ILE A 20 4.89 -13.90 6.56
CA ILE A 20 3.59 -13.86 5.88
C ILE A 20 2.85 -15.18 5.98
N LEU A 21 3.52 -16.32 5.84
CA LEU A 21 2.86 -17.64 6.00
C LEU A 21 2.35 -17.88 7.43
N ARG A 22 2.95 -17.23 8.44
CA ARG A 22 2.44 -17.29 9.83
C ARG A 22 1.25 -16.37 10.04
N LEU A 23 1.27 -15.19 9.44
CA LEU A 23 0.22 -14.18 9.58
C LEU A 23 -1.00 -14.48 8.71
N PHE A 24 -0.78 -15.11 7.56
CA PHE A 24 -1.78 -15.50 6.56
C PHE A 24 -1.59 -16.98 6.19
N PRO A 25 -1.93 -17.93 7.09
CA PRO A 25 -1.69 -19.35 6.87
C PRO A 25 -2.43 -19.91 5.65
N ASP A 26 -3.55 -19.28 5.28
CA ASP A 26 -4.37 -19.68 4.14
C ASP A 26 -4.06 -18.88 2.87
N ILE A 27 -2.95 -18.14 2.79
CA ILE A 27 -2.60 -17.34 1.59
C ILE A 27 -2.50 -18.24 0.35
N ASP A 28 -3.14 -17.84 -0.75
CA ASP A 28 -3.07 -18.57 -2.01
C ASP A 28 -1.70 -18.35 -2.65
N THR A 29 -0.86 -19.38 -2.59
CA THR A 29 0.50 -19.41 -3.17
C THR A 29 0.55 -20.08 -4.55
N SER A 30 -0.60 -20.44 -5.14
CA SER A 30 -0.63 -21.19 -6.39
C SER A 30 0.01 -20.39 -7.54
N SER A 31 0.76 -21.09 -8.40
CA SER A 31 1.35 -20.51 -9.61
C SER A 31 0.31 -20.23 -10.71
N ALA A 32 -0.91 -20.73 -10.54
CA ALA A 32 -1.99 -20.61 -11.51
C ALA A 32 -2.28 -19.14 -11.85
N GLY A 33 -2.60 -18.89 -13.11
CA GLY A 33 -3.34 -17.69 -13.46
C GLY A 33 -2.59 -16.50 -14.06
N LEU A 34 -1.34 -16.70 -14.46
CA LEU A 34 -0.59 -15.77 -15.31
C LEU A 34 -0.56 -16.23 -16.79
N GLU A 35 -1.16 -17.38 -17.09
CA GLU A 35 -1.25 -17.92 -18.46
C GLU A 35 -1.97 -16.92 -19.39
N GLY A 36 -1.36 -16.64 -20.54
CA GLY A 36 -1.89 -15.72 -21.55
C GLY A 36 -1.56 -14.24 -21.33
N HIS A 37 -0.87 -13.89 -20.23
CA HIS A 37 -0.30 -12.55 -20.05
C HIS A 37 1.06 -12.42 -20.74
N ASP A 38 1.46 -11.17 -20.99
CA ASP A 38 2.76 -10.82 -21.57
C ASP A 38 3.93 -11.25 -20.66
N GLU A 39 5.02 -11.77 -21.26
CA GLU A 39 6.16 -12.36 -20.54
C GLU A 39 6.85 -11.35 -19.61
N GLU A 40 6.92 -10.08 -20.00
CA GLU A 40 7.54 -9.04 -19.17
C GLU A 40 6.66 -8.74 -17.95
N GLN A 41 5.34 -8.64 -18.13
CA GLN A 41 4.42 -8.43 -17.01
C GLN A 41 4.40 -9.62 -16.04
N ILE A 42 4.57 -10.85 -16.55
CA ILE A 42 4.76 -12.05 -15.71
C ILE A 42 6.05 -11.95 -14.90
N ARG A 43 7.16 -11.56 -15.53
CA ARG A 43 8.45 -11.38 -14.83
C ARG A 43 8.35 -10.33 -13.72
N LEU A 44 7.65 -9.22 -13.96
CA LEU A 44 7.43 -8.18 -12.96
C LEU A 44 6.53 -8.63 -11.80
N MET A 45 5.79 -9.73 -11.93
CA MET A 45 4.99 -10.27 -10.84
C MET A 45 5.81 -10.95 -9.74
N ASP A 46 7.11 -11.19 -9.98
CA ASP A 46 8.06 -11.68 -8.99
C ASP A 46 8.72 -10.57 -8.16
N GLU A 47 8.49 -9.30 -8.49
CA GLU A 47 8.96 -8.17 -7.67
C GLU A 47 8.46 -8.31 -6.23
N VAL A 48 9.32 -8.04 -5.25
CA VAL A 48 9.02 -8.24 -3.83
C VAL A 48 8.47 -6.96 -3.23
N CYS A 49 7.19 -6.97 -2.88
CA CYS A 49 6.49 -5.88 -2.20
C CYS A 49 6.73 -5.90 -0.68
N ILE A 50 6.57 -4.73 -0.07
CA ILE A 50 6.59 -4.56 1.39
C ILE A 50 5.16 -4.76 1.90
N VAL A 51 4.95 -5.79 2.71
CA VAL A 51 3.64 -6.07 3.33
C VAL A 51 3.53 -5.31 4.65
N LEU A 52 2.37 -4.71 4.88
CA LEU A 52 2.13 -3.77 5.97
C LEU A 52 1.03 -4.24 6.91
N ASP A 53 1.03 -3.69 8.12
CA ASP A 53 -0.19 -3.57 8.92
C ASP A 53 -1.01 -2.32 8.51
N ASN A 54 -2.14 -2.11 9.19
CA ASN A 54 -3.05 -1.00 8.90
C ASN A 54 -2.50 0.39 9.24
N ASP A 55 -1.34 0.47 9.90
CA ASP A 55 -0.70 1.69 10.37
C ASP A 55 0.64 1.93 9.66
N ASP A 56 0.86 1.23 8.52
CA ASP A 56 2.02 1.37 7.65
C ASP A 56 3.34 0.88 8.29
N ASN A 57 3.26 -0.06 9.23
CA ASN A 57 4.45 -0.75 9.73
C ASN A 57 4.75 -1.97 8.84
N PRO A 58 6.01 -2.15 8.36
CA PRO A 58 6.40 -3.35 7.64
C PRO A 58 6.30 -4.59 8.53
N ILE A 59 5.50 -5.58 8.11
CA ILE A 59 5.29 -6.86 8.84
C ILE A 59 5.80 -8.08 8.07
N GLY A 60 6.14 -7.93 6.79
CA GLY A 60 6.68 -9.01 5.98
C GLY A 60 6.90 -8.60 4.53
N THR A 61 7.12 -9.60 3.68
CA THR A 61 7.31 -9.41 2.24
C THR A 61 6.54 -10.46 1.46
N ALA A 62 6.04 -10.09 0.29
CA ALA A 62 5.35 -11.00 -0.61
C ALA A 62 5.63 -10.60 -2.07
N SER A 63 5.52 -11.52 -3.01
CA SER A 63 5.61 -11.16 -4.42
C SER A 63 4.42 -10.28 -4.81
N LYS A 64 4.64 -9.42 -5.80
CA LYS A 64 3.61 -8.59 -6.41
C LYS A 64 2.39 -9.41 -6.79
N LYS A 65 2.58 -10.61 -7.36
CA LYS A 65 1.49 -11.55 -7.63
C LYS A 65 0.57 -11.75 -6.42
N LEU A 66 1.15 -12.15 -5.28
CA LEU A 66 0.38 -12.50 -4.08
C LEU A 66 -0.36 -11.29 -3.53
N CYS A 67 0.30 -10.13 -3.53
CA CYS A 67 -0.24 -8.85 -3.10
C CYS A 67 -1.48 -8.40 -3.89
N HIS A 68 -1.59 -8.78 -5.16
CA HIS A 68 -2.64 -8.28 -6.05
C HIS A 68 -3.77 -9.30 -6.31
N LEU A 69 -3.72 -10.50 -5.71
CA LEU A 69 -4.80 -11.48 -5.80
C LEU A 69 -5.93 -11.12 -4.81
N MET A 70 -7.16 -11.00 -5.31
CA MET A 70 -8.35 -10.73 -4.49
C MET A 70 -8.54 -11.77 -3.38
N THR A 71 -8.19 -13.03 -3.63
CA THR A 71 -8.23 -14.12 -2.63
C THR A 71 -7.34 -13.87 -1.41
N ASN A 72 -6.26 -13.09 -1.57
CA ASN A 72 -5.34 -12.70 -0.49
C ASN A 72 -5.69 -11.33 0.08
N ILE A 73 -6.05 -10.38 -0.79
CA ILE A 73 -6.54 -9.05 -0.41
C ILE A 73 -7.78 -9.16 0.51
N ASP A 74 -8.73 -10.04 0.21
CA ASP A 74 -9.93 -10.23 1.04
C ASP A 74 -9.65 -10.92 2.37
N LYS A 75 -8.44 -11.48 2.54
CA LYS A 75 -7.90 -11.95 3.83
C LYS A 75 -7.12 -10.85 4.56
N GLY A 76 -7.00 -9.66 3.98
CA GLY A 76 -6.35 -8.49 4.57
C GLY A 76 -4.88 -8.31 4.20
N LEU A 77 -4.39 -8.98 3.16
CA LEU A 77 -3.03 -8.73 2.66
C LEU A 77 -2.95 -7.31 2.07
N LEU A 78 -2.10 -6.49 2.67
CA LEU A 78 -1.94 -5.06 2.41
C LEU A 78 -0.47 -4.77 2.11
N HIS A 79 -0.17 -3.97 1.09
CA HIS A 79 1.20 -3.58 0.75
C HIS A 79 1.40 -2.08 0.57
N ARG A 80 2.67 -1.64 0.63
CA ARG A 80 3.04 -0.25 0.39
C ARG A 80 3.03 0.08 -1.10
N ALA A 81 2.53 1.25 -1.44
CA ALA A 81 2.53 1.79 -2.81
C ALA A 81 2.90 3.27 -2.84
N PHE A 82 3.07 3.82 -4.03
CA PHE A 82 3.17 5.25 -4.27
C PHE A 82 2.42 5.66 -5.54
N SER A 83 1.96 6.92 -5.55
CA SER A 83 1.32 7.59 -6.67
C SER A 83 2.01 8.94 -6.92
N VAL A 84 2.64 9.07 -8.10
CA VAL A 84 3.27 10.30 -8.56
C VAL A 84 2.28 11.17 -9.32
N PHE A 85 2.27 12.46 -8.98
CA PHE A 85 1.63 13.52 -9.74
C PHE A 85 2.70 14.52 -10.20
N LEU A 86 3.08 14.41 -11.47
CA LEU A 86 4.07 15.27 -12.10
C LEU A 86 3.37 16.41 -12.84
N PHE A 87 3.72 17.63 -12.46
CA PHE A 87 3.24 18.84 -13.12
C PHE A 87 4.35 19.48 -13.94
N ASP A 88 4.03 20.02 -15.11
CA ASP A 88 4.97 20.87 -15.85
C ASP A 88 4.97 22.31 -15.29
N ASP A 89 5.78 23.18 -15.89
CA ASP A 89 5.85 24.60 -15.54
C ASP A 89 4.57 25.40 -15.85
N GLN A 90 3.65 24.89 -16.68
CA GLN A 90 2.31 25.42 -16.90
C GLN A 90 1.26 24.86 -15.91
N ASN A 91 1.68 24.14 -14.87
CA ASN A 91 0.78 23.45 -13.92
C ASN A 91 -0.16 22.45 -14.60
N ARG A 92 0.23 21.83 -15.71
CA ARG A 92 -0.52 20.72 -16.30
C ARG A 92 -0.03 19.41 -15.71
N LEU A 93 -0.95 18.53 -15.33
CA LEU A 93 -0.64 17.20 -14.81
C LEU A 93 -0.35 16.25 -15.97
N LEU A 94 0.76 15.51 -15.88
CA LEU A 94 1.03 14.40 -16.77
C LEU A 94 0.20 13.18 -16.36
N LEU A 95 -0.71 12.75 -17.23
CA LEU A 95 -1.42 11.48 -17.13
C LEU A 95 -0.74 10.41 -17.97
N GLN A 96 -0.91 9.16 -17.55
CA GLN A 96 -0.67 8.00 -18.42
C GLN A 96 -1.96 7.21 -18.65
N GLN A 97 -2.05 6.56 -19.80
CA GLN A 97 -2.96 5.46 -20.04
C GLN A 97 -2.17 4.16 -19.90
N ARG A 98 -2.63 3.28 -19.01
CA ARG A 98 -2.02 1.97 -18.77
C ARG A 98 -2.04 1.12 -20.05
N ALA A 99 -0.94 0.40 -20.30
CA ALA A 99 -0.84 -0.55 -21.42
C ALA A 99 -1.92 -1.65 -21.33
N SER A 100 -2.27 -2.25 -22.48
CA SER A 100 -3.25 -3.33 -22.53
C SER A 100 -2.71 -4.62 -21.90
N GLU A 101 -1.38 -4.73 -21.82
CA GLU A 101 -0.63 -5.86 -21.24
C GLU A 101 -0.68 -5.86 -19.71
N LYS A 102 -1.00 -4.73 -19.07
CA LYS A 102 -1.05 -4.61 -17.60
C LYS A 102 -2.05 -5.60 -17.01
N ILE A 103 -1.60 -6.35 -16.00
CA ILE A 103 -2.45 -7.34 -15.31
C ILE A 103 -3.60 -6.66 -14.56
N THR A 104 -3.33 -5.57 -13.85
CA THR A 104 -4.36 -4.77 -13.17
C THR A 104 -4.72 -3.53 -14.00
N PHE A 105 -6.02 -3.25 -14.12
CA PHE A 105 -6.59 -2.06 -14.77
C PHE A 105 -5.98 -1.72 -16.14
N PRO A 106 -5.90 -2.65 -17.11
CA PRO A 106 -5.43 -2.34 -18.45
C PRO A 106 -6.30 -1.27 -19.12
N ASP A 107 -5.69 -0.47 -20.00
CA ASP A 107 -6.33 0.58 -20.81
C ASP A 107 -6.95 1.76 -20.04
N MET A 108 -6.82 1.80 -18.71
CA MET A 108 -7.33 2.91 -17.90
C MET A 108 -6.35 4.08 -17.81
N TRP A 109 -6.88 5.29 -17.85
CA TRP A 109 -6.16 6.53 -17.53
C TRP A 109 -5.93 6.67 -16.02
N THR A 110 -4.77 7.19 -15.65
CA THR A 110 -4.36 7.40 -14.25
C THR A 110 -3.40 8.58 -14.14
N ASN A 111 -3.05 8.98 -12.92
CA ASN A 111 -1.95 9.91 -12.63
C ASN A 111 -0.60 9.41 -13.19
N THR A 112 0.43 10.23 -13.09
CA THR A 112 1.69 10.08 -13.82
C THR A 112 2.33 8.70 -13.74
N CYS A 113 2.49 8.15 -12.54
CA CYS A 113 3.14 6.85 -12.32
C CYS A 113 2.68 6.27 -10.98
N CYS A 114 2.26 5.01 -10.97
CA CYS A 114 1.84 4.29 -9.76
C CYS A 114 2.56 2.95 -9.69
N SER A 115 3.23 2.66 -8.57
CA SER A 115 3.91 1.39 -8.37
C SER A 115 4.27 1.19 -6.90
N HIS A 116 5.24 0.32 -6.63
CA HIS A 116 5.57 -0.17 -5.30
C HIS A 116 7.03 0.10 -4.99
N PRO A 117 7.34 0.59 -3.77
CA PRO A 117 8.69 0.44 -3.23
C PRO A 117 9.00 -1.05 -3.06
N LEU A 118 10.18 -1.46 -3.49
CA LEU A 118 10.65 -2.84 -3.34
C LEU A 118 11.10 -3.08 -1.89
N SER A 119 10.98 -4.33 -1.44
CA SER A 119 11.54 -4.73 -0.15
C SER A 119 13.07 -4.91 -0.23
N ILE A 120 13.77 -3.79 -0.37
CA ILE A 120 15.23 -3.69 -0.41
C ILE A 120 15.69 -2.57 0.54
N PRO A 121 16.93 -2.61 1.06
CA PRO A 121 17.38 -1.65 2.07
C PRO A 121 17.20 -0.17 1.70
N SER A 122 17.27 0.19 0.42
CA SER A 122 17.11 1.56 -0.06
C SER A 122 15.67 2.04 -0.18
N GLU A 123 14.69 1.13 -0.26
CA GLU A 123 13.28 1.45 -0.54
C GLU A 123 12.31 1.03 0.59
N THR A 124 12.71 0.12 1.49
CA THR A 124 11.82 -0.39 2.55
C THR A 124 11.41 0.68 3.55
N GLY A 125 12.35 1.29 4.28
CA GLY A 125 12.04 2.21 5.40
C GLY A 125 11.37 1.54 6.61
N SER A 126 11.80 1.92 7.83
CA SER A 126 11.26 1.36 9.10
C SER A 126 10.44 2.37 9.91
N ASN A 127 10.40 3.62 9.48
CA ASN A 127 9.63 4.72 10.06
C ASN A 127 9.17 5.63 8.92
N LEU A 128 8.24 6.55 9.19
CA LEU A 128 7.65 7.39 8.16
C LEU A 128 8.70 8.18 7.34
N PRO A 129 9.66 8.93 7.94
CA PRO A 129 10.71 9.59 7.16
C PRO A 129 11.48 8.68 6.20
N ASP A 130 11.93 7.51 6.68
CA ASP A 130 12.70 6.57 5.85
C ASP A 130 11.83 5.96 4.74
N SER A 131 10.58 5.65 5.04
CA SER A 131 9.61 5.12 4.07
C SER A 131 9.26 6.15 3.00
N ILE A 132 9.17 7.44 3.34
CA ILE A 132 8.98 8.54 2.37
C ILE A 132 10.16 8.56 1.39
N GLU A 133 11.39 8.53 1.90
CA GLU A 133 12.58 8.54 1.05
C GLU A 133 12.68 7.27 0.20
N GLY A 134 12.28 6.13 0.74
CA GLY A 134 12.16 4.87 -0.01
C GLY A 134 11.15 4.97 -1.17
N ALA A 135 9.97 5.53 -0.90
CA ALA A 135 8.94 5.76 -1.91
C ALA A 135 9.41 6.73 -3.01
N LYS A 136 10.14 7.79 -2.67
CA LYS A 136 10.72 8.71 -3.68
C LYS A 136 11.74 8.03 -4.58
N ARG A 137 12.60 7.16 -4.04
CA ARG A 137 13.56 6.36 -4.84
C ARG A 137 12.84 5.40 -5.77
N ALA A 138 11.81 4.72 -5.27
CA ALA A 138 10.97 3.84 -6.07
C ALA A 138 10.25 4.61 -7.19
N ALA A 139 9.71 5.79 -6.90
CA ALA A 139 9.10 6.70 -7.86
C ALA A 139 10.07 7.10 -8.96
N GLN A 140 11.28 7.56 -8.62
CA GLN A 140 12.31 7.90 -9.61
C GLN A 140 12.68 6.70 -10.51
N ARG A 141 12.86 5.51 -9.91
CA ARG A 141 13.14 4.26 -10.66
C ARG A 141 12.02 3.93 -11.65
N LYS A 142 10.76 4.06 -11.22
CA LYS A 142 9.60 3.69 -12.04
C LYS A 142 9.21 4.76 -13.06
N LEU A 143 9.49 6.03 -12.81
CA LEU A 143 9.37 7.09 -13.83
C LEU A 143 10.34 6.84 -14.99
N ASP A 144 11.57 6.40 -14.73
CA ASP A 144 12.50 5.99 -15.80
C ASP A 144 12.00 4.73 -16.51
N HIS A 145 11.60 3.71 -15.75
CA HIS A 145 11.14 2.45 -16.34
C HIS A 145 9.87 2.58 -17.21
N GLU A 146 8.84 3.29 -16.73
CA GLU A 146 7.55 3.39 -17.42
C GLU A 146 7.50 4.50 -18.46
N LEU A 147 8.08 5.67 -18.14
CA LEU A 147 7.95 6.89 -18.96
C LEU A 147 9.27 7.33 -19.60
N GLY A 148 10.40 6.69 -19.27
CA GLY A 148 11.72 7.05 -19.79
C GLY A 148 12.29 8.35 -19.19
N ILE A 149 11.68 8.87 -18.13
CA ILE A 149 12.08 10.12 -17.47
C ILE A 149 13.35 9.88 -16.67
N LYS A 150 14.43 10.60 -16.98
CA LYS A 150 15.72 10.37 -16.35
C LYS A 150 15.81 10.99 -14.97
N LYS A 151 16.58 10.34 -14.09
CA LYS A 151 16.73 10.76 -12.68
C LYS A 151 17.23 12.21 -12.53
N GLU A 152 17.98 12.72 -13.50
CA GLU A 152 18.47 14.09 -13.54
C GLU A 152 17.34 15.11 -13.73
N GLU A 153 16.25 14.71 -14.38
CA GLU A 153 15.07 15.54 -14.63
C GLU A 153 14.12 15.56 -13.42
N VAL A 154 14.15 14.49 -12.62
CA VAL A 154 13.34 14.32 -11.39
C VAL A 154 14.19 13.99 -10.16
N PRO A 155 15.05 14.92 -9.68
CA PRO A 155 15.83 14.69 -8.46
C PRO A 155 14.97 14.37 -7.23
N ILE A 156 15.42 13.45 -6.37
CA ILE A 156 14.67 12.92 -5.23
C ILE A 156 14.21 14.05 -4.28
N GLU A 157 15.07 15.03 -4.05
CA GLU A 157 14.81 16.17 -3.18
C GLU A 157 13.69 17.10 -3.67
N LYS A 158 13.33 17.03 -4.96
CA LYS A 158 12.23 17.80 -5.53
C LYS A 158 10.85 17.13 -5.37
N PHE A 159 10.81 15.87 -4.97
CA PHE A 159 9.55 15.22 -4.63
C PHE A 159 9.02 15.77 -3.30
N ARG A 160 7.79 16.26 -3.34
CA ARG A 160 7.00 16.65 -2.18
C ARG A 160 6.09 15.50 -1.78
N PHE A 161 6.29 14.96 -0.59
CA PHE A 161 5.35 14.01 0.00
C PHE A 161 4.18 14.77 0.62
N LEU A 162 2.95 14.41 0.21
CA LEU A 162 1.74 15.04 0.72
C LEU A 162 1.21 14.25 1.92
N THR A 163 0.70 13.06 1.62
CA THR A 163 -0.04 12.22 2.57
C THR A 163 0.03 10.75 2.17
N ARG A 164 -0.56 9.89 2.99
CA ARG A 164 -0.77 8.46 2.70
C ARG A 164 -2.26 8.18 2.59
N ILE A 165 -2.64 7.38 1.60
CA ILE A 165 -4.03 6.99 1.37
C ILE A 165 -4.14 5.47 1.48
N HIS A 166 -4.96 4.98 2.41
CA HIS A 166 -5.35 3.57 2.46
C HIS A 166 -6.63 3.37 1.64
N TYR A 167 -6.55 2.54 0.60
CA TYR A 167 -7.68 2.17 -0.24
C TYR A 167 -7.66 0.68 -0.62
N LYS A 168 -8.82 0.16 -1.08
CA LYS A 168 -8.97 -1.18 -1.67
C LYS A 168 -9.83 -1.08 -2.93
N ALA A 169 -9.38 -1.69 -4.02
CA ALA A 169 -10.10 -1.65 -5.30
C ALA A 169 -9.93 -2.95 -6.10
N PRO A 170 -11.01 -3.66 -6.44
CA PRO A 170 -10.93 -4.77 -7.39
C PRO A 170 -10.66 -4.25 -8.81
N SER A 171 -9.77 -4.91 -9.54
CA SER A 171 -9.54 -4.70 -10.98
C SER A 171 -10.50 -5.53 -11.80
N ASP A 172 -10.49 -6.84 -11.53
CA ASP A 172 -11.45 -7.80 -12.05
C ASP A 172 -11.84 -8.78 -10.94
N GLY A 173 -12.55 -9.87 -11.26
CA GLY A 173 -12.94 -10.85 -10.25
C GLY A 173 -11.77 -11.53 -9.52
N LYS A 174 -10.55 -11.44 -10.04
CA LYS A 174 -9.37 -12.13 -9.54
C LYS A 174 -8.29 -11.18 -9.03
N TRP A 175 -8.04 -10.08 -9.71
CA TRP A 175 -6.97 -9.14 -9.40
C TRP A 175 -7.52 -7.85 -8.80
N GLY A 176 -6.72 -7.18 -7.97
CA GLY A 176 -7.07 -5.90 -7.36
C GLY A 176 -5.89 -5.25 -6.66
N GLU A 177 -6.20 -4.19 -5.92
CA GLU A 177 -5.25 -3.39 -5.13
C GLU A 177 -5.77 -3.28 -3.70
N HIS A 178 -4.86 -3.38 -2.74
CA HIS A 178 -5.10 -3.06 -1.33
C HIS A 178 -3.82 -2.44 -0.78
N GLU A 179 -3.83 -1.12 -0.63
CA GLU A 179 -2.58 -0.36 -0.53
C GLU A 179 -2.64 0.73 0.54
N ILE A 180 -1.49 1.00 1.16
CA ILE A 180 -1.18 2.31 1.73
C ILE A 180 -0.31 3.06 0.71
N ASP A 181 -0.93 4.03 0.05
CA ASP A 181 -0.40 4.74 -1.11
C ASP A 181 0.20 6.09 -0.73
N TYR A 182 1.49 6.27 -1.01
CA TYR A 182 2.23 7.50 -0.77
C TYR A 182 2.01 8.49 -1.91
N ILE A 183 1.42 9.65 -1.60
CA ILE A 183 1.12 10.67 -2.59
C ILE A 183 2.35 11.59 -2.76
N LEU A 184 2.95 11.54 -3.94
CA LEU A 184 4.20 12.23 -4.27
C LEU A 184 3.97 13.23 -5.40
N PHE A 185 4.23 14.51 -5.13
CA PHE A 185 4.15 15.57 -6.14
C PHE A 185 5.53 15.97 -6.60
N ILE A 186 5.67 16.27 -7.89
CA ILE A 186 6.88 16.89 -8.44
C ILE A 186 6.51 17.86 -9.55
N LYS A 187 7.20 19.01 -9.61
CA LYS A 187 7.07 19.96 -10.71
C LYS A 187 8.36 19.95 -11.54
N ALA A 188 8.28 19.48 -12.77
CA ALA A 188 9.44 19.31 -13.66
C ALA A 188 9.00 19.24 -15.13
N ASN A 189 9.79 19.85 -16.02
CA ASN A 189 9.68 19.63 -17.45
C ASN A 189 10.57 18.44 -17.82
N VAL A 190 10.00 17.42 -18.44
CA VAL A 190 10.65 16.13 -18.66
C VAL A 190 10.53 15.66 -20.11
N GLY A 191 11.52 14.91 -20.58
CA GLY A 191 11.44 14.12 -21.80
C GLY A 191 10.67 12.82 -21.57
N LEU A 192 9.83 12.42 -22.54
CA LEU A 192 9.07 11.17 -22.48
C LEU A 192 9.56 10.18 -23.51
N HIS A 193 9.91 8.99 -23.05
CA HIS A 193 10.17 7.80 -23.87
C HIS A 193 9.41 6.60 -23.29
N PRO A 194 8.06 6.58 -23.39
CA PRO A 194 7.24 5.60 -22.67
C PRO A 194 7.53 4.16 -23.11
N ASN A 195 7.66 3.27 -22.13
CA ASN A 195 7.71 1.83 -22.37
C ASN A 195 6.31 1.35 -22.75
N ARG A 196 6.15 0.88 -24.00
CA ARG A 196 4.85 0.45 -24.54
C ARG A 196 4.22 -0.74 -23.83
N ASN A 197 5.02 -1.53 -23.11
CA ASN A 197 4.52 -2.62 -22.26
C ASN A 197 3.88 -2.11 -20.95
N GLU A 198 4.21 -0.88 -20.54
CA GLU A 198 3.71 -0.27 -19.30
C GLU A 198 2.67 0.83 -19.58
N VAL A 199 2.92 1.63 -20.63
CA VAL A 199 2.18 2.85 -20.96
C VAL A 199 1.72 2.85 -22.42
N ARG A 200 0.40 2.88 -22.62
CA ARG A 200 -0.24 2.98 -23.93
C ARG A 200 -0.20 4.38 -24.49
N ASP A 201 -0.46 5.38 -23.65
CA ASP A 201 -0.54 6.79 -24.06
C ASP A 201 -0.22 7.73 -22.90
N THR A 202 0.05 8.99 -23.20
CA THR A 202 0.35 10.03 -22.20
C THR A 202 -0.33 11.34 -22.57
N LYS A 203 -0.76 12.11 -21.58
CA LYS A 203 -1.39 13.41 -21.83
C LYS A 203 -1.13 14.40 -20.70
N TYR A 204 -0.63 15.58 -21.05
CA TYR A 204 -0.66 16.73 -20.15
C TYR A 204 -2.05 17.37 -20.17
N VAL A 205 -2.61 17.66 -19.00
CA VAL A 205 -3.94 18.27 -18.86
C VAL A 205 -3.94 19.38 -17.80
N SER A 206 -4.70 20.45 -18.03
CA SER A 206 -5.11 21.37 -16.97
C SER A 206 -6.15 20.74 -16.04
N ALA A 207 -6.44 21.39 -14.91
CA ALA A 207 -7.51 20.96 -14.01
C ALA A 207 -8.89 20.95 -14.70
N GLU A 208 -9.18 21.95 -15.53
CA GLU A 208 -10.41 22.07 -16.33
C GLU A 208 -10.48 20.96 -17.38
N GLU A 209 -9.39 20.72 -18.11
CA GLU A 209 -9.33 19.64 -19.10
C GLU A 209 -9.55 18.28 -18.45
N LEU A 210 -8.96 18.01 -17.27
CA LEU A 210 -9.21 16.76 -16.53
C LEU A 210 -10.68 16.62 -16.12
N LYS A 211 -11.31 17.70 -15.63
CA LYS A 211 -12.74 17.71 -15.29
C LYS A 211 -13.62 17.40 -16.52
N GLU A 212 -13.26 17.89 -17.70
CA GLU A 212 -13.97 17.53 -18.94
C GLU A 212 -13.72 16.07 -19.36
N LEU A 213 -12.49 15.55 -19.22
CA LEU A 213 -12.18 14.16 -19.52
C LEU A 213 -12.98 13.19 -18.64
N PHE A 214 -13.24 13.51 -17.37
CA PHE A 214 -14.10 12.68 -16.51
C PHE A 214 -15.56 12.61 -16.95
N LYS A 215 -16.03 13.55 -17.78
CA LYS A 215 -17.40 13.53 -18.32
C LYS A 215 -17.53 12.61 -19.54
N ASP A 216 -16.42 12.20 -20.16
CA ASP A 216 -16.44 11.31 -21.31
C ASP A 216 -16.67 9.85 -20.87
N PRO A 217 -17.83 9.24 -21.19
CA PRO A 217 -18.13 7.86 -20.78
C PRO A 217 -17.27 6.82 -21.50
N GLN A 218 -16.55 7.18 -22.56
CA GLN A 218 -15.65 6.27 -23.28
C GLN A 218 -14.31 6.10 -22.55
N LEU A 219 -13.92 7.08 -21.73
CA LEU A 219 -12.69 7.03 -20.97
C LEU A 219 -12.89 6.30 -19.65
N LYS A 220 -11.98 5.36 -19.37
CA LYS A 220 -11.91 4.66 -18.08
C LYS A 220 -10.76 5.23 -17.28
N PHE A 221 -10.99 5.42 -15.99
CA PHE A 221 -9.96 5.87 -15.06
C PHE A 221 -9.84 4.90 -13.91
N THR A 222 -8.62 4.78 -13.39
CA THR A 222 -8.34 3.91 -12.26
C THR A 222 -9.08 4.37 -11.00
N PRO A 223 -9.52 3.45 -10.13
CA PRO A 223 -10.32 3.81 -8.96
C PRO A 223 -9.63 4.79 -8.00
N TRP A 224 -8.33 4.59 -7.73
CA TRP A 224 -7.57 5.49 -6.86
C TRP A 224 -7.43 6.89 -7.45
N PHE A 225 -7.21 6.99 -8.77
CA PHE A 225 -7.07 8.29 -9.41
C PHE A 225 -8.38 9.09 -9.34
N LYS A 226 -9.52 8.46 -9.62
CA LYS A 226 -10.85 9.09 -9.43
C LYS A 226 -11.04 9.53 -7.98
N LEU A 227 -10.75 8.64 -7.03
CA LEU A 227 -10.91 8.89 -5.60
C LEU A 227 -10.08 10.09 -5.14
N ILE A 228 -8.82 10.18 -5.55
CA ILE A 228 -7.93 11.31 -5.24
C ILE A 228 -8.42 12.58 -5.92
N CYS A 229 -8.87 12.50 -7.18
CA CYS A 229 -9.43 13.65 -7.90
C CYS A 229 -10.65 14.25 -7.22
N GLU A 230 -11.62 13.41 -6.87
CA GLU A 230 -12.90 13.82 -6.29
C GLU A 230 -12.79 14.32 -4.85
N SER A 231 -11.73 13.93 -4.13
CA SER A 231 -11.56 14.26 -2.72
C SER A 231 -10.58 15.38 -2.42
N MET A 232 -9.48 15.51 -3.17
CA MET A 232 -8.35 16.36 -2.73
C MET A 232 -7.51 16.95 -3.86
N LEU A 233 -7.39 16.30 -5.03
CA LEU A 233 -6.46 16.73 -6.07
C LEU A 233 -6.71 18.16 -6.53
N PHE A 234 -7.95 18.53 -6.82
CA PHE A 234 -8.25 19.85 -7.37
C PHE A 234 -7.93 20.97 -6.38
N GLU A 235 -8.16 20.75 -5.09
CA GLU A 235 -7.77 21.70 -4.03
C GLU A 235 -6.25 21.82 -3.96
N TRP A 236 -5.52 20.71 -3.98
CA TRP A 236 -4.05 20.74 -4.01
C TRP A 236 -3.50 21.42 -5.27
N TRP A 237 -4.15 21.19 -6.40
CA TRP A 237 -3.77 21.74 -7.69
C TRP A 237 -3.84 23.27 -7.68
N GLU A 238 -4.91 23.85 -7.12
CA GLU A 238 -5.07 25.30 -6.95
C GLU A 238 -3.99 25.94 -6.06
N ASN A 239 -3.31 25.14 -5.23
CA ASN A 239 -2.28 25.59 -4.29
C ASN A 239 -0.85 25.15 -4.70
N LEU A 240 -0.63 24.66 -5.93
CA LEU A 240 0.66 24.08 -6.36
C LEU A 240 1.87 25.00 -6.18
N ASP A 241 1.71 26.26 -6.58
CA ASP A 241 2.76 27.29 -6.59
C ASP A 241 2.82 28.06 -5.26
N SER A 242 1.71 28.11 -4.53
CA SER A 242 1.64 28.79 -3.24
C SER A 242 0.64 28.08 -2.33
N GLY A 243 1.12 27.58 -1.19
CA GLY A 243 0.27 27.04 -0.14
C GLY A 243 0.15 25.53 -0.13
N LEU A 244 0.83 24.78 -1.03
CA LEU A 244 0.84 23.32 -0.96
C LEU A 244 1.45 22.82 0.36
N GLU A 245 2.32 23.60 0.99
CA GLU A 245 3.02 23.28 2.24
C GLU A 245 2.06 22.84 3.35
N LYS A 246 0.84 23.39 3.38
CA LYS A 246 -0.21 23.04 4.36
C LYS A 246 -0.72 21.60 4.22
N TYR A 247 -0.48 20.96 3.08
CA TYR A 247 -0.88 19.58 2.77
C TYR A 247 0.31 18.62 2.70
N THR A 248 1.53 19.10 2.96
CA THR A 248 2.74 18.26 2.92
C THR A 248 3.04 17.60 4.25
N ASN A 249 3.65 16.43 4.20
CA ASN A 249 4.15 15.70 5.38
C ASN A 249 3.05 15.39 6.41
N GLU A 250 1.85 15.05 5.95
CA GLU A 250 0.78 14.60 6.82
C GLU A 250 1.19 13.32 7.56
N GLN A 251 0.98 13.33 8.88
CA GLN A 251 1.35 12.20 9.74
C GLN A 251 0.29 11.10 9.73
N GLU A 252 -0.98 11.46 9.56
CA GLU A 252 -2.09 10.51 9.58
C GLU A 252 -2.30 9.85 8.20
N ILE A 253 -2.84 8.63 8.21
CA ILE A 253 -3.22 7.91 7.00
C ILE A 253 -4.68 8.22 6.68
N ARG A 254 -4.95 8.75 5.49
CA ARG A 254 -6.30 8.98 4.99
C ARG A 254 -6.90 7.65 4.56
N ARG A 255 -8.01 7.23 5.18
CA ARG A 255 -8.68 5.96 4.84
C ARG A 255 -9.85 6.26 3.91
N LEU A 256 -9.74 5.86 2.64
CA LEU A 256 -10.73 6.15 1.60
C LEU A 256 -11.35 4.85 1.08
N GLY A 257 -12.68 4.75 1.14
CA GLY A 257 -13.43 3.53 0.80
C GLY A 257 -14.29 3.03 1.96
N ALA A 258 -15.00 1.91 1.77
CA ALA A 258 -15.79 1.29 2.84
C ALA A 258 -14.87 0.92 4.02
N ALA A 259 -15.32 1.23 5.25
CA ALA A 259 -14.54 1.09 6.47
C ALA A 259 -13.83 -0.28 6.55
N PRO A 260 -12.56 -0.34 6.99
CA PRO A 260 -11.87 -1.62 7.16
C PRO A 260 -12.69 -2.48 8.12
N MET A 261 -13.07 -3.69 7.70
CA MET A 261 -13.44 -4.72 8.66
C MET A 261 -12.23 -4.90 9.57
N THR A 262 -12.37 -4.59 10.84
CA THR A 262 -11.33 -4.81 11.84
C THR A 262 -11.02 -6.30 11.88
N ALA A 263 -9.99 -6.73 11.15
CA ALA A 263 -9.36 -8.00 11.41
C ALA A 263 -8.60 -7.84 12.73
N THR A 264 -9.26 -8.18 13.83
CA THR A 264 -8.58 -8.33 15.13
C THR A 264 -7.66 -9.54 15.03
N TYR A 265 -6.40 -9.31 14.67
CA TYR A 265 -5.36 -10.30 14.84
C TYR A 265 -5.01 -10.36 16.33
N SER A 266 -5.54 -11.35 17.04
CA SER A 266 -5.05 -11.67 18.38
C SER A 266 -3.68 -12.29 18.24
N VAL A 267 -2.63 -11.50 18.50
CA VAL A 267 -1.28 -12.04 18.70
C VAL A 267 -1.34 -12.90 19.97
N LEU A 268 -1.42 -14.22 19.81
CA LEU A 268 -1.19 -15.14 20.91
C LEU A 268 0.30 -15.09 21.24
N VAL A 269 0.65 -14.25 22.21
CA VAL A 269 1.93 -14.36 22.91
C VAL A 269 1.87 -15.68 23.66
N ALA A 270 2.58 -16.69 23.17
CA ALA A 270 2.77 -17.93 23.89
C ALA A 270 3.59 -17.64 25.16
N GLU A 271 2.91 -17.54 26.30
CA GLU A 271 3.58 -17.57 27.60
C GLU A 271 4.20 -18.95 27.81
N ASP A 272 5.52 -18.97 27.86
CA ASP A 272 6.36 -20.12 28.16
C ASP A 272 6.09 -20.60 29.59
N LYS A 273 5.22 -21.60 29.76
CA LYS A 273 4.97 -22.25 31.05
C LYS A 273 5.83 -23.51 31.17
N THR A 274 7.05 -23.35 31.64
CA THR A 274 7.81 -24.44 32.26
C THR A 274 7.07 -24.95 33.51
N PRO A 275 6.85 -26.27 33.67
CA PRO A 275 6.16 -26.80 34.83
C PRO A 275 7.15 -26.98 35.99
N ASN A 276 6.97 -26.22 37.07
CA ASN A 276 7.62 -26.53 38.35
C ASN A 276 6.63 -27.24 39.27
N LEU A 277 7.07 -28.43 39.70
CA LEU A 277 6.41 -29.37 40.58
C LEU A 277 6.58 -28.95 42.05
N GLN A 278 5.62 -29.39 42.90
CA GLN A 278 5.64 -29.48 44.37
C GLN A 278 5.21 -28.22 45.17
N LEU A 279 4.43 -28.27 46.27
CA LEU A 279 3.78 -29.33 47.06
C LEU A 279 2.85 -28.65 48.12
N ARG A 280 1.76 -29.35 48.54
CA ARG A 280 0.99 -29.23 49.83
C ARG A 280 0.07 -28.01 50.02
N HIS A 281 -1.13 -28.05 50.62
CA HIS A 281 -1.95 -29.04 51.36
C HIS A 281 -3.45 -28.56 51.35
N PRO A 282 -4.43 -29.38 51.80
CA PRO A 282 -5.86 -29.28 51.46
C PRO A 282 -6.78 -28.71 52.54
N GLY A 283 -7.97 -28.29 52.13
CA GLY A 283 -9.17 -28.09 52.96
C GLY A 283 -10.10 -27.02 52.36
N LEU A 284 -11.41 -27.06 52.43
CA LEU A 284 -12.36 -27.90 53.16
C LEU A 284 -13.77 -27.52 52.59
N TRP A 285 -14.63 -28.53 52.34
CA TRP A 285 -16.11 -28.56 52.28
C TRP A 285 -16.97 -27.77 51.26
N LEU A 286 -17.69 -28.58 50.47
CA LEU A 286 -19.04 -28.36 49.93
C LEU A 286 -20.10 -28.37 51.06
N SER A 287 -21.18 -27.58 50.91
CA SER A 287 -22.56 -28.10 50.87
C SER A 287 -23.57 -26.97 50.71
N GLY A 288 -24.68 -27.26 50.01
CA GLY A 288 -25.80 -26.33 49.91
C GLY A 288 -26.84 -26.64 48.83
N TYR A 289 -27.39 -27.86 48.89
CA TYR A 289 -28.78 -28.26 48.60
C TYR A 289 -29.54 -27.80 47.33
N HIS A 290 -29.99 -28.80 46.58
CA HIS A 290 -31.13 -28.80 45.63
C HIS A 290 -32.47 -28.56 46.36
N GLY A 291 -33.42 -27.86 45.72
CA GLY A 291 -34.57 -28.52 45.09
C GLY A 291 -35.81 -27.61 45.02
N PRO A 292 -36.82 -27.97 44.20
CA PRO A 292 -37.51 -27.04 43.30
C PRO A 292 -38.89 -26.58 43.78
N GLY A 293 -39.34 -25.43 43.28
CA GLY A 293 -40.71 -24.94 43.45
C GLY A 293 -41.40 -24.77 42.10
N SER A 294 -42.46 -25.55 41.88
CA SER A 294 -43.43 -25.42 40.80
C SER A 294 -44.69 -24.70 41.29
N ASP A 295 -45.17 -23.79 40.45
CA ASP A 295 -46.56 -23.42 40.11
C ASP A 295 -47.56 -22.78 41.11
N ALA A 296 -48.16 -21.70 40.56
CA ALA A 296 -49.56 -21.25 40.62
C ALA A 296 -50.12 -20.63 41.91
N LEU A 297 -50.27 -19.30 41.89
CA LEU A 297 -51.55 -18.57 41.71
C LEU A 297 -51.29 -17.08 41.50
#